data_AF-A0A853I0Y3-F1
#
_entry.id   AF-A0A853I0Y3-F1
#
_cell.length_a   1.000
_cell.length_b   1.000
_cell.length_c   1.000
_cell.angle_alpha   90.00
_cell.angle_beta   90.00
_cell.angle_gamma   90.00
#
_symmetry.space_group_name_H-M   'P 1'
#
loop_
_entity.id
_entity.type
_entity.pdbx_description
1 polymer ?
#
loop_
_entity_poly.entity_id
_entity_poly.type
_entity_poly.pdbx_seq_one_letter_code
_entity_poly.pdbx_strand_id
1 'polypeptide(L)'
;MIKFEVYINDKLYSEADVAFGDQLETAVFKLVGDEGIGMVMTAFLPTSLESKKYLNWEYEYLDVGDEIRIKLTKAEAAETTQITDHTEPENEEKAESSLFCSFCGKGDLEVRKVICGEEGNICDECIELCYSVIEDEKQR
;
A
#
# COMPACT_ATOMS: atom_id res chain seq x y z
N MET A 1 -2.73 -21.07 -9.65
CA MET A 1 -2.98 -19.72 -9.20
C MET A 1 -3.92 -19.83 -8.04
N ILE A 2 -3.62 -19.10 -6.99
CA ILE A 2 -4.43 -19.02 -5.78
C ILE A 2 -5.01 -17.61 -5.78
N LYS A 3 -6.33 -17.51 -5.67
CA LYS A 3 -7.01 -16.25 -5.43
C LYS A 3 -7.15 -16.05 -3.93
N PHE A 4 -6.69 -14.91 -3.44
CA PHE A 4 -6.84 -14.46 -2.07
C PHE A 4 -7.94 -13.43 -2.03
N GLU A 5 -8.87 -13.56 -1.09
CA GLU A 5 -9.95 -12.62 -0.88
C GLU A 5 -9.98 -12.25 0.59
N VAL A 6 -9.98 -10.95 0.88
CA VAL A 6 -10.04 -10.39 2.23
C VAL A 6 -11.40 -9.76 2.42
N TYR A 7 -12.12 -10.21 3.43
CA TYR A 7 -13.42 -9.68 3.80
C TYR A 7 -13.35 -9.05 5.18
N ILE A 8 -14.04 -7.93 5.36
CA ILE A 8 -14.30 -7.29 6.66
C ILE A 8 -15.82 -7.18 6.76
N ASN A 9 -16.42 -7.75 7.82
CA ASN A 9 -17.88 -7.73 8.02
C ASN A 9 -18.67 -8.20 6.78
N ASP A 10 -18.23 -9.32 6.19
CA ASP A 10 -18.80 -9.92 4.95
C ASP A 10 -18.64 -9.11 3.65
N LYS A 11 -18.03 -7.92 3.71
CA LYS A 11 -17.72 -7.10 2.54
C LYS A 11 -16.33 -7.43 2.00
N LEU A 12 -16.23 -7.72 0.71
CA LEU A 12 -14.95 -7.93 0.03
C LEU A 12 -14.19 -6.61 -0.01
N TYR A 13 -13.04 -6.57 0.65
CA TYR A 13 -12.20 -5.38 0.77
C TYR A 13 -11.02 -5.40 -0.20
N SER A 14 -10.42 -6.57 -0.42
CA SER A 14 -9.36 -6.70 -1.42
C SER A 14 -9.25 -8.13 -1.90
N GLU A 15 -8.81 -8.30 -3.14
CA GLU A 15 -8.47 -9.59 -3.70
C GLU A 15 -7.14 -9.56 -4.45
N ALA A 16 -6.46 -10.70 -4.47
CA ALA A 16 -5.27 -10.87 -5.29
C ALA A 16 -5.23 -12.24 -5.94
N ASP A 17 -4.88 -12.26 -7.23
CA ASP A 17 -4.63 -13.48 -8.00
C ASP A 17 -3.13 -13.75 -8.05
N VAL A 18 -2.68 -14.89 -7.50
CA VAL A 18 -1.25 -15.24 -7.36
C VAL A 18 -0.89 -16.44 -8.23
N ALA A 19 -0.04 -16.25 -9.24
CA ALA A 19 0.30 -17.25 -10.25
C ALA A 19 0.99 -18.52 -9.69
N PHE A 20 0.86 -19.67 -10.36
CA PHE A 20 1.57 -20.91 -9.96
C PHE A 20 3.07 -20.75 -10.22
N GLY A 21 3.87 -20.75 -9.16
CA GLY A 21 5.33 -20.49 -9.20
C GLY A 21 5.74 -19.42 -8.19
N ASP A 22 4.82 -18.51 -7.88
CA ASP A 22 4.94 -17.56 -6.79
C ASP A 22 4.43 -18.27 -5.52
N GLN A 23 5.33 -18.65 -4.60
CA GLN A 23 4.94 -19.24 -3.32
C GLN A 23 4.65 -18.13 -2.31
N LEU A 24 3.47 -18.13 -1.69
CA LEU A 24 3.23 -17.29 -0.53
C LEU A 24 3.99 -17.89 0.66
N GLU A 25 5.16 -17.35 1.01
CA GLU A 25 5.95 -17.92 2.12
C GLU A 25 5.55 -17.34 3.49
N THR A 26 5.12 -16.08 3.53
CA THR A 26 4.80 -15.40 4.80
C THR A 26 3.74 -14.33 4.57
N ALA A 27 2.68 -14.38 5.38
CA ALA A 27 1.72 -13.30 5.56
C ALA A 27 1.97 -12.65 6.92
N VAL A 28 2.41 -11.38 6.93
CA VAL A 28 2.53 -10.61 8.18
C VAL A 28 1.25 -9.85 8.40
N PHE A 29 0.62 -10.06 9.55
CA PHE A 29 -0.53 -9.30 10.02
C PHE A 29 -0.05 -8.34 11.10
N LYS A 30 -0.19 -7.05 10.85
CA LYS A 30 0.10 -6.04 11.87
C LYS A 30 -1.16 -5.28 12.19
N LEU A 31 -1.54 -5.31 13.47
CA LEU A 31 -2.46 -4.35 14.03
C LEU A 31 -1.64 -3.14 14.47
N VAL A 32 -1.82 -2.02 13.79
CA VAL A 32 -1.15 -0.75 14.10
C VAL A 32 -2.16 0.15 14.77
N GLY A 33 -1.79 0.82 15.86
CA GLY A 33 -2.70 1.79 16.47
C GLY A 33 -2.01 2.91 17.22
N ASP A 34 -2.44 4.12 16.90
CA ASP A 34 -2.29 5.35 17.69
C ASP A 34 -3.67 6.00 17.99
N GLU A 35 -4.62 6.02 17.04
CA GLU A 35 -6.01 6.49 17.19
C GLU A 35 -7.10 5.49 16.75
N GLY A 36 -6.70 4.31 16.24
CA GLY A 36 -7.58 3.23 15.78
C GLY A 36 -6.81 1.93 15.63
N ILE A 37 -7.46 0.83 15.19
CA ILE A 37 -6.75 -0.41 14.85
C ILE A 37 -6.72 -0.55 13.33
N GLY A 38 -5.56 -0.35 12.72
CA GLY A 38 -5.35 -0.64 11.31
C GLY A 38 -4.84 -2.07 11.09
N MET A 39 -5.34 -2.78 10.09
CA MET A 39 -4.77 -4.04 9.62
C MET A 39 -3.88 -3.81 8.41
N VAL A 40 -2.61 -4.22 8.54
CA VAL A 40 -1.69 -4.36 7.42
C VAL A 40 -1.46 -5.85 7.18
N MET A 41 -1.75 -6.31 5.96
CA MET A 41 -1.34 -7.64 5.50
C MET A 41 -0.26 -7.50 4.44
N THR A 42 0.89 -8.14 4.66
CA THR A 42 1.96 -8.23 3.66
C THR A 42 2.22 -9.67 3.30
N ALA A 43 2.09 -10.01 2.02
CA ALA A 43 2.35 -11.33 1.47
C ALA A 43 3.67 -11.34 0.66
N PHE A 44 4.57 -12.26 1.01
CA PHE A 44 5.87 -12.42 0.33
C PHE A 44 5.80 -13.44 -0.80
N LEU A 45 6.28 -13.06 -2.00
CA LEU A 45 6.43 -13.93 -3.17
C LEU A 45 7.93 -14.00 -3.57
N PRO A 46 8.61 -15.15 -3.46
CA PRO A 46 9.94 -15.36 -3.99
C PRO A 46 9.82 -15.65 -5.50
N THR A 47 9.72 -14.61 -6.31
CA THR A 47 9.97 -14.77 -7.75
C THR A 47 11.43 -15.17 -7.94
N SER A 48 11.71 -16.06 -8.88
CA SER A 48 13.07 -16.52 -9.18
C SER A 48 14.05 -15.35 -9.37
N LEU A 49 15.00 -15.25 -8.45
CA LEU A 49 16.31 -14.60 -8.53
C LEU A 49 16.47 -13.06 -8.54
N GLU A 50 15.55 -12.20 -9.00
CA GLU A 50 15.91 -10.75 -9.04
C GLU A 50 14.81 -9.72 -8.71
N SER A 51 13.55 -10.10 -8.51
CA SER A 51 12.51 -9.15 -8.09
C SER A 51 11.64 -9.71 -6.97
N LYS A 52 11.77 -9.14 -5.78
CA LYS A 52 10.85 -9.40 -4.67
C LYS A 52 9.54 -8.67 -4.97
N LYS A 53 8.42 -9.39 -4.98
CA LYS A 53 7.09 -8.78 -5.06
C LYS A 53 6.41 -8.91 -3.70
N TYR A 54 5.87 -7.79 -3.23
CA TYR A 54 5.10 -7.70 -1.99
C TYR A 54 3.66 -7.39 -2.38
N LEU A 55 2.70 -8.12 -1.83
CA LEU A 55 1.30 -7.69 -1.83
C LEU A 55 1.07 -6.98 -0.50
N ASN A 56 0.69 -5.71 -0.54
CA ASN A 56 0.41 -4.92 0.65
C ASN A 56 -1.06 -4.54 0.65
N TRP A 57 -1.74 -4.80 1.76
CA TRP A 57 -3.13 -4.42 2.00
C TRP A 57 -3.18 -3.60 3.27
N GLU A 58 -3.66 -2.37 3.18
CA GLU A 58 -3.77 -1.45 4.32
C GLU A 58 -5.23 -1.08 4.55
N TYR A 59 -5.68 -1.26 5.79
CA TYR A 59 -6.99 -0.82 6.27
C TYR A 59 -6.81 -0.14 7.61
N GLU A 60 -7.22 1.12 7.75
CA GLU A 60 -6.87 1.97 8.89
C GLU A 60 -7.87 1.90 10.06
N TYR A 61 -9.11 1.44 9.83
CA TYR A 61 -10.22 1.63 10.77
C TYR A 61 -10.97 0.33 11.09
N LEU A 62 -10.39 -0.54 11.94
CA LEU A 62 -11.11 -1.66 12.55
C LEU A 62 -11.72 -1.27 13.89
N ASP A 63 -12.99 -1.60 14.05
CA ASP A 63 -13.74 -1.44 15.29
C ASP A 63 -13.79 -2.73 16.12
N VAL A 64 -14.00 -2.58 17.42
CA VAL A 64 -14.22 -3.72 18.31
C VAL A 64 -15.51 -4.44 17.90
N GLY A 65 -15.35 -5.66 17.39
CA GLY A 65 -16.47 -6.48 16.91
C GLY A 65 -16.38 -6.79 15.42
N ASP A 66 -15.48 -6.15 14.68
CA ASP A 66 -15.25 -6.45 13.27
C ASP A 66 -14.77 -7.87 13.05
N GLU A 67 -15.32 -8.53 12.03
CA GLU A 67 -14.92 -9.87 11.64
C GLU A 67 -14.13 -9.84 10.33
N ILE A 68 -12.90 -10.36 10.39
CA ILE A 68 -11.99 -10.45 9.25
C ILE A 68 -11.99 -11.89 8.75
N ARG A 69 -12.33 -12.11 7.48
CA ARG A 69 -12.25 -13.43 6.84
C ARG A 69 -11.30 -13.40 5.65
N ILE A 70 -10.37 -14.34 5.63
CA ILE A 70 -9.44 -14.53 4.51
C ILE A 70 -9.79 -15.84 3.84
N LYS A 71 -10.08 -15.77 2.54
CA LYS A 71 -10.48 -16.93 1.75
C LYS A 71 -9.47 -17.18 0.65
N LEU A 72 -9.02 -18.43 0.56
CA LEU A 72 -8.15 -18.91 -0.50
C LEU A 72 -8.97 -19.78 -1.44
N THR A 73 -9.03 -19.42 -2.71
CA THR A 73 -9.69 -20.21 -3.76
C THR A 73 -8.76 -20.48 -4.93
N LYS A 74 -9.13 -21.44 -5.77
CA LYS A 74 -8.39 -21.73 -7.00
C LYS A 74 -8.86 -20.75 -8.08
N ALA A 75 -7.95 -19.97 -8.65
CA ALA A 75 -8.27 -19.01 -9.70
C ALA A 75 -8.30 -19.66 -11.10
N GLU A 76 -9.14 -19.16 -11.99
CA GLU A 76 -9.22 -19.55 -13.40
C GLU A 76 -8.46 -18.54 -14.27
N ALA A 77 -7.22 -18.89 -14.62
CA ALA A 77 -6.37 -18.29 -15.67
C ALA A 77 -6.17 -16.76 -15.67
N ALA A 78 -5.08 -16.31 -15.04
CA ALA A 78 -4.36 -15.09 -15.39
C ALA A 78 -2.85 -15.39 -15.52
N GLU A 79 -2.14 -14.64 -16.36
CA GLU A 79 -0.70 -14.83 -16.62
C GLU A 79 0.19 -14.01 -15.66
N THR A 80 -0.39 -13.09 -14.89
CA THR A 80 0.33 -12.14 -14.03
C THR A 80 -0.39 -11.96 -12.69
N THR A 81 0.38 -11.69 -11.64
CA THR A 81 -0.13 -11.39 -10.31
C THR A 81 -0.78 -10.01 -10.28
N GLN A 82 -2.04 -9.92 -9.84
CA GLN A 82 -2.82 -8.68 -9.77
C GLN A 82 -3.44 -8.54 -8.38
N ILE A 83 -3.46 -7.32 -7.86
CA ILE A 83 -4.14 -6.93 -6.62
C ILE A 83 -5.23 -5.94 -7.01
N THR A 84 -6.43 -6.13 -6.47
CA THR A 84 -7.54 -5.19 -6.65
C THR A 84 -8.13 -4.90 -5.28
N ASP A 85 -8.05 -3.64 -4.88
CA ASP A 85 -8.72 -3.14 -3.67
C ASP A 85 -10.16 -2.76 -4.02
N HIS A 86 -11.08 -3.28 -3.24
CA HIS A 86 -12.52 -3.10 -3.35
C HIS A 86 -12.99 -2.21 -2.19
N THR A 87 -12.47 -0.99 -2.12
CA THR A 87 -13.08 0.04 -1.28
C THR A 87 -14.37 0.50 -1.96
N GLU A 88 -15.53 0.22 -1.36
CA GLU A 88 -16.75 0.95 -1.78
C GLU A 88 -16.53 2.45 -1.52
N PRO A 89 -16.99 3.34 -2.41
CA PRO A 89 -16.90 4.77 -2.20
C PRO A 89 -17.92 5.17 -1.12
N GLU A 90 -17.48 5.16 0.14
CA GLU A 90 -18.29 5.65 1.26
C GLU A 90 -18.15 7.18 1.32
N ASN A 91 -19.14 7.86 0.74
CA ASN A 91 -19.34 9.32 0.74
C ASN A 91 -18.24 10.18 0.09
N GLU A 92 -18.59 10.68 -1.10
CA GLU A 92 -18.01 11.83 -1.79
C GLU A 92 -18.22 13.14 -0.99
N GLU A 93 -17.71 13.26 0.23
CA GLU A 93 -17.47 14.53 0.94
C GLU A 93 -16.26 14.39 1.87
N LYS A 94 -15.15 13.85 1.36
CA LYS A 94 -13.82 14.24 1.81
C LYS A 94 -13.00 14.46 0.56
N ALA A 95 -12.86 15.74 0.22
CA ALA A 95 -12.02 16.23 -0.85
C ALA A 95 -10.75 15.39 -0.96
N GLU A 96 -10.47 14.92 -2.18
CA GLU A 96 -9.14 14.85 -2.76
C GLU A 96 -8.04 15.13 -1.72
N SER A 97 -7.67 14.13 -0.93
CA SER A 97 -6.42 14.19 -0.18
C SER A 97 -5.31 13.88 -1.18
N SER A 98 -5.21 14.71 -2.22
CA SER A 98 -4.01 14.77 -3.04
C SER A 98 -2.84 14.95 -2.08
N LEU A 99 -1.89 14.03 -2.14
CA LEU A 99 -0.74 14.08 -1.26
C LEU A 99 0.14 15.22 -1.77
N PHE A 100 0.10 16.35 -1.08
CA PHE A 100 0.88 17.52 -1.43
C PHE A 100 2.25 17.47 -0.76
N CYS A 101 3.28 17.88 -1.49
CA CYS A 101 4.60 18.13 -0.92
C CYS A 101 4.54 19.37 0.00
N SER A 102 4.94 19.21 1.26
CA SER A 102 4.99 20.29 2.27
C SER A 102 5.98 21.41 1.90
N PHE A 103 6.90 21.17 0.97
CA PHE A 103 7.94 22.12 0.57
C PHE A 103 7.55 22.95 -0.66
N CYS A 104 7.02 22.32 -1.71
CA CYS A 104 6.69 23.00 -2.96
C CYS A 104 5.19 23.14 -3.23
N GLY A 105 4.34 22.48 -2.44
CA GLY A 105 2.88 22.50 -2.58
C GLY A 105 2.32 21.71 -3.75
N LYS A 106 3.17 21.06 -4.56
CA LYS A 106 2.75 20.23 -5.70
C LYS A 106 2.05 18.95 -5.23
N GLY A 107 1.00 18.56 -5.94
CA GLY A 107 0.30 17.29 -5.72
C GLY A 107 1.03 16.09 -6.33
N ASP A 108 0.60 14.89 -5.94
CA ASP A 108 1.05 13.59 -6.45
C ASP A 108 0.83 13.39 -7.96
N LEU A 109 -0.05 14.18 -8.58
CA LEU A 109 -0.24 14.23 -10.04
C LEU A 109 0.80 15.12 -10.76
N GLU A 110 1.44 16.04 -10.05
CA GLU A 110 2.38 17.02 -10.61
C GLU A 110 3.85 16.60 -10.45
N VAL A 111 4.13 15.64 -9.58
CA VAL A 111 5.47 15.11 -9.33
C VAL A 111 5.49 13.60 -9.48
N ARG A 112 6.66 13.04 -9.77
CA ARG A 112 6.78 11.60 -10.00
C ARG A 112 6.58 10.79 -8.72
N LYS A 113 6.97 11.35 -7.56
CA LYS A 113 6.82 10.68 -6.27
C LYS A 113 6.68 11.67 -5.12
N VAL A 114 5.76 11.40 -4.21
CA VAL A 114 5.67 12.03 -2.89
C VAL A 114 5.97 10.97 -1.83
N ILE A 115 6.87 11.29 -0.89
CA ILE A 115 7.23 10.46 0.26
C ILE A 115 6.53 11.05 1.48
N CYS A 116 5.68 10.26 2.12
CA CYS A 116 4.94 10.68 3.30
C CYS A 116 5.71 10.35 4.57
N GLY A 117 5.73 11.27 5.52
CA GLY A 117 6.28 11.11 6.86
C GLY A 117 5.34 11.68 7.91
N GLU A 118 5.50 11.24 9.15
CA GLU A 118 4.67 11.65 10.30
C GLU A 118 4.60 13.19 10.46
N GLU A 119 5.72 13.87 10.20
CA GLU A 119 5.86 15.33 10.32
C GLU A 119 5.72 16.08 8.98
N GLY A 120 5.45 15.39 7.87
CA GLY A 120 5.26 16.02 6.57
C GLY A 120 5.67 15.20 5.36
N ASN A 121 5.31 15.72 4.19
CA ASN A 121 5.44 15.06 2.91
C ASN A 121 6.48 15.77 2.04
N ILE A 122 7.32 15.03 1.32
CA ILE A 122 8.34 15.60 0.44
C ILE A 122 8.37 14.89 -0.91
N CYS A 123 8.43 15.65 -2.00
CA CYS A 123 8.55 15.08 -3.35
C CYS A 123 10.00 14.81 -3.77
N ASP A 124 10.17 14.00 -4.80
CA ASP A 124 11.47 13.67 -5.38
C ASP A 124 12.27 14.89 -5.84
N GLU A 125 11.62 15.88 -6.47
CA GLU A 125 12.29 17.12 -6.89
C GLU A 125 12.84 17.92 -5.69
N CYS A 126 12.08 18.01 -4.60
CA CYS A 126 12.53 18.71 -3.39
C CYS A 126 13.70 17.99 -2.71
N ILE A 127 13.71 16.65 -2.74
CA ILE A 127 14.83 15.86 -2.23
C ILE A 127 16.10 16.15 -3.02
N GLU A 128 16.02 16.16 -4.36
CA GLU A 128 17.17 16.48 -5.21
C GLU A 128 17.70 17.89 -4.94
N LEU A 129 16.82 18.88 -4.79
CA LEU A 129 17.20 20.25 -4.47
C LEU A 129 17.86 20.36 -3.08
N CYS A 130 17.28 19.71 -2.05
CA CYS A 130 17.88 19.69 -0.73
C CYS A 130 19.26 19.02 -0.76
N TYR A 131 19.41 17.94 -1.52
CA TYR A 131 20.69 17.25 -1.65
C TYR A 131 21.76 18.14 -2.28
N SER A 132 21.44 18.91 -3.34
CA SER A 132 22.40 19.82 -3.95
C SER A 132 22.86 20.93 -3.01
N VAL A 133 21.94 21.50 -2.23
CA VAL A 133 22.28 22.56 -1.24
C VAL A 133 23.22 22.04 -0.16
N ILE A 134 22.94 20.84 0.38
CA ILE A 134 23.77 20.22 1.42
C ILE A 134 25.16 19.88 0.88
N GLU A 135 25.24 19.40 -0.35
CA GLU A 135 26.53 19.03 -0.96
C GLU A 135 27.40 20.25 -1.23
N ASP A 136 26.80 21.37 -1.67
CA ASP A 136 27.50 22.65 -1.83
C ASP A 136 28.03 23.19 -0.48
N GLU A 137 27.27 23.02 0.61
CA GLU A 137 27.73 23.43 1.95
C GLU A 137 28.90 22.58 2.46
N LYS A 138 28.96 21.28 2.16
CA LYS A 138 30.09 20.41 2.57
C LYS A 138 31.39 20.77 1.86
N GLN A 139 31.32 21.37 0.67
CA GLN A 139 32.49 21.75 -0.12
C GLN A 139 33.05 23.13 0.25
N ARG A 140 32.46 23.80 1.25
CA ARG A 140 32.79 25.16 1.67
C ARG A 140 33.49 25.20 3.02
#